data_AF-W2SMY8-F1
#
_entry.id   AF-W2SMY8-F1
#
_cell.length_a   1.000
_cell.length_b   1.000
_cell.length_c   1.000
_cell.angle_alpha   90.00
_cell.angle_beta   90.00
_cell.angle_gamma   90.00
#
_symmetry.space_group_name_H-M   'P 1'
#
loop_
_entity.id
_entity.type
_entity.pdbx_description
1 polymer ?
#
loop_
_entity_poly.entity_id
_entity_poly.type
_entity_poly.pdbx_seq_one_letter_code
_entity_poly.pdbx_strand_id
1 'polypeptide(L)'
;MVLQIYVEVERARLTSLVVKKLEAEGKLGEATNLILELQVETYGSMEIKEKVEFLLEQMRFTVARADYIRASIISNKISTKFFNSDKEDVQDLKLRFYNLMITIGLQDSKYLEVCRHYRAIFDTPKIAADTEKSRMVSPLFCFIIFFVVSV
;
A
#
# COMPACT_ATOMS: atom_id res chain seq x y z
N MET A 1 21.90 21.61 13.64
CA MET A 1 21.67 20.21 13.23
C MET A 1 20.25 19.72 13.58
N VAL A 2 19.76 19.89 14.81
CA VAL A 2 18.40 19.44 15.21
C VAL A 2 17.25 20.16 14.46
N LEU A 3 17.37 21.47 14.21
CA LEU A 3 16.37 22.24 13.45
C LEU A 3 16.20 21.77 12.00
N GLN A 4 17.26 21.26 11.38
CA GLN A 4 17.23 20.81 9.99
C GLN A 4 16.41 19.52 9.83
N ILE A 5 16.49 18.62 10.83
CA ILE A 5 15.75 17.36 10.88
C ILE A 5 14.24 17.58 11.09
N TYR A 6 13.87 18.58 11.91
CA TYR A 6 12.45 18.88 12.16
C TYR A 6 11.75 19.48 10.93
N VAL A 7 12.49 20.28 10.15
CA VAL A 7 11.97 20.90 8.93
C VAL A 7 11.70 19.86 7.83
N GLU A 8 12.42 18.74 7.80
CA GLU A 8 12.20 17.67 6.82
C GLU A 8 10.83 16.99 7.00
N VAL A 9 10.41 16.75 8.24
CA VAL A 9 9.10 16.17 8.55
C VAL A 9 7.98 17.11 8.13
N GLU A 10 8.10 18.39 8.48
CA GLU A 10 7.11 19.41 8.08
C GLU A 10 7.08 19.61 6.56
N ARG A 11 8.23 19.54 5.88
CA ARG A 11 8.30 19.54 4.42
C ARG A 11 7.53 18.36 3.82
N ALA A 12 7.66 17.15 4.36
CA ALA A 12 6.92 15.99 3.89
C ALA A 12 5.39 16.19 4.02
N ARG A 13 4.94 16.72 5.17
CA ARG A 13 3.52 17.05 5.42
C ARG A 13 2.97 18.08 4.45
N LEU A 14 3.70 19.18 4.25
CA LEU A 14 3.34 20.22 3.28
C LEU A 14 3.28 19.66 1.85
N THR A 15 4.21 18.78 1.51
CA THR A 15 4.24 18.15 0.19
C THR A 15 3.02 17.26 -0.02
N SER A 16 2.57 16.48 0.97
CA SER A 16 1.32 15.71 0.87
C SER A 16 0.11 16.62 0.62
N LEU A 17 0.05 17.80 1.25
CA LEU A 17 -1.00 18.78 0.98
C LEU A 17 -0.96 19.32 -0.45
N VAL A 18 0.24 19.61 -0.97
CA VAL A 18 0.42 20.06 -2.36
C VAL A 18 0.01 18.96 -3.34
N VAL A 19 0.40 17.71 -3.09
CA VAL A 19 0.03 16.54 -3.89
C VAL A 19 -1.49 16.38 -3.98
N LYS A 20 -2.22 16.56 -2.87
CA LYS A 20 -3.70 16.51 -2.85
C LYS A 20 -4.34 17.62 -3.70
N LYS A 21 -3.74 18.82 -3.71
CA LYS A 21 -4.19 19.91 -4.60
C LYS A 21 -3.95 19.57 -6.06
N LEU A 22 -2.76 19.06 -6.40
CA LEU A 22 -2.42 18.65 -7.77
C LEU A 22 -3.31 17.49 -8.25
N GLU A 23 -3.69 16.57 -7.36
CA GLU A 23 -4.64 15.51 -7.66
C GLU A 23 -6.03 16.08 -8.00
N ALA A 24 -6.52 17.06 -7.23
CA ALA A 24 -7.77 17.75 -7.52
C ALA A 24 -7.72 18.54 -8.84
N GLU A 25 -6.54 19.03 -9.24
CA GLU A 25 -6.30 19.69 -10.53
C GLU A 25 -6.11 18.69 -11.70
N GLY A 26 -6.10 17.38 -11.45
CA GLY A 26 -5.88 16.35 -12.47
C GLY A 26 -4.42 16.18 -12.93
N LYS A 27 -3.47 16.85 -12.27
CA LYS A 27 -2.03 16.77 -12.58
C LYS A 27 -1.36 15.58 -11.89
N LEU A 28 -1.81 14.37 -12.22
CA LEU A 28 -1.33 13.14 -11.58
C LEU A 28 0.18 12.90 -11.78
N GLY A 29 0.73 13.26 -12.95
CA GLY A 29 2.16 13.04 -13.26
C GLY A 29 3.10 13.84 -12.35
N GLU A 30 2.82 15.14 -12.18
CA GLU A 30 3.59 16.03 -11.31
C GLU A 30 3.44 15.64 -9.84
N ALA A 31 2.21 15.35 -9.41
CA ALA A 31 1.91 14.88 -8.07
C ALA A 31 2.70 13.61 -7.71
N THR A 32 2.74 12.65 -8.65
CA THR A 32 3.47 11.39 -8.47
C THR A 32 4.98 11.62 -8.37
N ASN A 33 5.55 12.49 -9.20
CA ASN A 33 6.99 12.77 -9.14
C ASN A 33 7.37 13.45 -7.82
N LEU A 34 6.56 14.41 -7.38
CA LEU A 34 6.80 15.16 -6.15
C LEU A 34 6.76 14.26 -4.90
N ILE A 35 5.76 13.38 -4.80
CA ILE A 35 5.66 12.46 -3.65
C ILE A 35 6.75 11.39 -3.65
N LEU A 36 7.18 10.92 -4.83
CA LEU A 36 8.23 9.91 -4.97
C LEU A 36 9.64 10.46 -4.70
N GLU A 37 9.84 11.77 -4.85
CA GLU A 37 11.11 12.42 -4.50
C GLU A 37 11.37 12.43 -2.99
N LEU A 38 10.31 12.35 -2.18
CA LEU A 38 10.42 12.24 -0.73
C LEU A 38 10.95 10.87 -0.32
N GLN A 39 12.17 10.84 0.20
CA GLN A 39 12.77 9.64 0.79
C GLN A 39 12.38 9.51 2.28
N VAL A 40 11.10 9.26 2.56
CA VAL A 40 10.56 9.22 3.93
C VAL A 40 11.20 8.15 4.85
N GLU A 41 11.88 7.17 4.26
CA GLU A 41 12.64 6.13 4.97
C GLU A 41 13.83 6.69 5.74
N THR A 42 14.46 7.77 5.26
CA THR A 42 15.67 8.34 5.86
C THR A 42 15.35 9.26 7.03
N TYR A 43 14.09 9.67 7.19
CA TYR A 43 13.66 10.58 8.27
C TYR A 43 13.59 9.84 9.61
N GLY A 44 14.69 9.85 10.37
CA GLY A 44 14.79 9.17 11.66
C GLY A 44 13.76 9.63 12.71
N SER A 45 13.32 10.88 12.65
CA SER A 45 12.41 11.49 13.64
C SER A 45 10.92 11.35 13.33
N MET A 46 10.56 10.77 12.18
CA MET A 46 9.18 10.62 11.76
C MET A 46 8.55 9.35 12.36
N GLU A 47 7.28 9.43 12.74
CA GLU A 47 6.55 8.30 13.33
C GLU A 47 6.43 7.15 12.32
N ILE A 48 6.60 5.91 12.78
CA ILE A 48 6.54 4.71 11.92
C ILE A 48 5.18 4.63 11.20
N LYS A 49 4.07 4.96 11.88
CA LYS A 49 2.73 5.01 11.29
C LYS A 49 2.66 6.01 10.14
N GLU A 50 3.18 7.22 10.35
CA GLU A 50 3.21 8.28 9.35
C GLU A 50 4.04 7.83 8.14
N LYS A 51 5.23 7.23 8.35
CA LYS A 51 6.06 6.69 7.26
C LYS A 51 5.31 5.66 6.41
N VAL A 52 4.60 4.73 7.05
CA VAL A 52 3.83 3.70 6.33
C VAL A 52 2.71 4.35 5.51
N GLU A 53 2.00 5.35 6.06
CA GLU A 53 0.98 6.09 5.33
C GLU A 53 1.54 6.78 4.08
N PHE A 54 2.71 7.43 4.21
CA PHE A 54 3.39 8.05 3.06
C PHE A 54 3.81 7.02 2.00
N LEU A 55 4.36 5.87 2.41
CA LEU A 55 4.72 4.80 1.48
C LEU A 55 3.47 4.23 0.77
N LEU A 56 2.34 4.11 1.48
CA LEU A 56 1.08 3.70 0.88
C LEU A 56 0.52 4.73 -0.12
N GLU A 57 0.63 6.03 0.18
CA GLU A 57 0.28 7.08 -0.79
C GLU A 57 1.17 6.99 -2.03
N GLN A 58 2.50 6.84 -1.87
CA GLN A 58 3.44 6.65 -2.99
C GLN A 58 3.04 5.44 -3.85
N MET A 59 2.67 4.32 -3.24
CA MET A 59 2.17 3.14 -3.95
C MET A 59 0.87 3.43 -4.71
N ARG A 60 -0.06 4.18 -4.11
CA ARG A 60 -1.32 4.55 -4.79
C ARG A 60 -1.04 5.35 -6.06
N PHE A 61 -0.13 6.32 -6.00
CA PHE A 61 0.24 7.14 -7.15
C PHE A 61 0.99 6.35 -8.23
N THR A 62 1.89 5.43 -7.86
CA THR A 62 2.58 4.59 -8.85
C THR A 62 1.62 3.63 -9.55
N VAL A 63 0.67 3.05 -8.82
CA VAL A 63 -0.40 2.22 -9.41
C VAL A 63 -1.30 3.06 -10.33
N ALA A 64 -1.69 4.27 -9.92
CA ALA A 64 -2.48 5.18 -10.76
C ALA A 64 -1.74 5.56 -12.07
N ARG A 65 -0.40 5.62 -12.03
CA ARG A 65 0.46 5.86 -13.20
C ARG A 65 0.80 4.59 -13.99
N ALA A 66 0.27 3.43 -13.60
CA ALA A 66 0.61 2.12 -14.17
C ALA A 66 2.11 1.73 -14.09
N ASP A 67 2.81 2.27 -13.09
CA ASP A 67 4.23 2.00 -12.84
C ASP A 67 4.39 0.92 -11.75
N TYR A 68 4.07 -0.31 -12.12
CA TYR A 68 4.00 -1.45 -11.20
C TYR A 68 5.36 -1.92 -10.68
N ILE A 69 6.43 -1.73 -11.47
CA ILE A 69 7.80 -2.09 -11.05
C ILE A 69 8.21 -1.23 -9.85
N ARG A 70 8.00 0.09 -9.94
CA ARG A 70 8.28 0.98 -8.80
C ARG A 70 7.37 0.69 -7.62
N ALA A 71 6.09 0.37 -7.85
CA ALA A 71 5.17 0.00 -6.79
C ALA A 71 5.65 -1.24 -6.00
N SER A 72 6.18 -2.26 -6.70
CA SER A 72 6.78 -3.45 -6.08
C SER A 72 8.01 -3.10 -5.23
N ILE A 73 8.89 -2.22 -5.73
CA ILE A 73 10.06 -1.76 -4.96
C ILE A 73 9.62 -1.04 -3.68
N ILE A 74 8.62 -0.16 -3.77
CA ILE A 74 8.08 0.58 -2.61
C ILE A 74 7.44 -0.39 -1.60
N SER A 75 6.72 -1.41 -2.06
CA SER A 75 6.13 -2.39 -1.14
C SER A 75 7.17 -3.14 -0.29
N ASN A 76 8.36 -3.43 -0.84
CA ASN A 76 9.43 -4.10 -0.11
C ASN A 76 10.05 -3.23 1.00
N LYS A 77 9.85 -1.90 0.93
CA LYS A 77 10.30 -0.96 1.97
C LYS A 77 9.36 -0.95 3.19
N ILE A 78 8.13 -1.45 3.04
CA ILE A 78 7.18 -1.53 4.15
C ILE A 78 7.48 -2.79 4.98
N SER A 79 7.79 -2.61 6.26
CA SER A 79 8.03 -3.74 7.17
C SER A 79 6.72 -4.42 7.54
N THR A 80 6.53 -5.67 7.11
CA THR A 80 5.33 -6.47 7.43
C THR A 80 5.14 -6.72 8.93
N LYS A 81 6.20 -6.58 9.74
CA LYS A 81 6.15 -6.67 11.21
C LYS A 81 5.30 -5.57 11.83
N PHE A 82 5.17 -4.41 11.18
CA PHE A 82 4.35 -3.30 11.66
C PHE A 82 2.86 -3.69 11.74
N PHE A 83 2.40 -4.53 10.81
CA PHE A 83 1.00 -4.96 10.70
C PHE A 83 0.57 -6.04 11.70
N ASN A 84 1.47 -6.51 12.57
CA ASN A 84 1.15 -7.48 13.62
C ASN A 84 0.53 -6.83 14.87
N SER A 85 0.33 -5.51 14.86
CA SER A 85 -0.28 -4.81 15.99
C SER A 85 -1.81 -4.84 15.87
N ASP A 86 -2.51 -5.20 16.94
CA ASP A 86 -3.98 -5.32 16.96
C ASP A 86 -4.75 -3.98 16.96
N LYS A 87 -4.05 -2.84 16.85
CA LYS A 87 -4.68 -1.52 16.81
C LYS A 87 -5.54 -1.35 15.56
N GLU A 88 -6.74 -0.80 15.73
CA GLU A 88 -7.73 -0.65 14.66
C GLU A 88 -7.20 0.13 13.45
N ASP A 89 -6.47 1.24 13.68
CA ASP A 89 -5.83 2.03 12.63
C ASP A 89 -4.84 1.21 11.80
N VAL A 90 -4.06 0.33 12.45
CA VAL A 90 -3.03 -0.47 11.80
C VAL A 90 -3.66 -1.55 10.93
N GLN A 91 -4.82 -2.07 11.35
CA GLN A 91 -5.61 -3.00 10.54
C GLN A 91 -6.10 -2.32 9.25
N ASP A 92 -6.59 -1.09 9.29
CA ASP A 92 -7.02 -0.38 8.08
C ASP A 92 -5.85 -0.13 7.10
N LEU A 93 -4.68 0.23 7.63
CA LEU A 93 -3.45 0.36 6.83
C LEU A 93 -3.05 -0.99 6.21
N LYS A 94 -3.15 -2.09 6.97
CA LYS A 94 -2.88 -3.45 6.49
C LYS A 94 -3.80 -3.81 5.30
N LEU A 95 -5.09 -3.50 5.40
CA LEU A 95 -6.05 -3.76 4.32
C LEU A 95 -5.71 -2.98 3.06
N ARG A 96 -5.41 -1.68 3.18
CA ARG A 96 -5.00 -0.84 2.05
C ARG A 96 -3.73 -1.37 1.39
N PHE A 97 -2.75 -1.77 2.19
CA PHE A 97 -1.50 -2.35 1.70
C PHE A 97 -1.74 -3.62 0.86
N TYR A 98 -2.46 -4.61 1.40
CA TYR A 98 -2.68 -5.87 0.68
C TYR A 98 -3.55 -5.71 -0.57
N ASN A 99 -4.52 -4.78 -0.58
CA ASN A 99 -5.28 -4.47 -1.79
C ASN A 99 -4.37 -3.95 -2.90
N LEU A 100 -3.42 -3.06 -2.60
CA LEU A 100 -2.44 -2.58 -3.57
C LEU A 100 -1.51 -3.71 -4.03
N MET A 101 -1.08 -4.59 -3.12
CA MET A 101 -0.27 -5.77 -3.46
C MET A 101 -0.99 -6.72 -4.41
N ILE A 102 -2.29 -6.94 -4.24
CA ILE A 102 -3.11 -7.73 -5.16
C ILE A 102 -3.12 -7.10 -6.55
N THR A 103 -3.36 -5.79 -6.64
CA THR A 103 -3.36 -5.08 -7.94
C THR A 103 -2.02 -5.22 -8.65
N ILE A 104 -0.90 -5.09 -7.92
CA ILE A 104 0.44 -5.27 -8.47
C ILE A 104 0.67 -6.72 -8.92
N GLY A 105 0.30 -7.70 -8.08
CA GLY A 105 0.49 -9.12 -8.37
C GLY A 105 -0.36 -9.65 -9.53
N LEU A 106 -1.57 -9.08 -9.72
CA LEU A 106 -2.43 -9.39 -10.87
C LEU A 106 -1.80 -8.93 -12.18
N GLN A 107 -1.20 -7.74 -12.21
CA GLN A 107 -0.51 -7.25 -13.40
C GLN A 107 0.70 -8.11 -13.76
N ASP A 108 1.45 -8.58 -12.76
CA ASP A 108 2.64 -9.42 -12.93
C ASP A 108 2.29 -10.91 -13.17
N SER A 109 0.99 -11.25 -13.29
CA SER A 109 0.49 -12.63 -13.43
C SER A 109 0.98 -13.60 -12.33
N LYS A 110 1.33 -13.08 -11.16
CA LYS A 110 1.80 -13.85 -10.00
C LYS A 110 0.64 -14.30 -9.14
N TYR A 111 -0.20 -15.18 -9.68
CA TYR A 111 -1.43 -15.64 -9.02
C TYR A 111 -1.19 -16.30 -7.64
N LEU A 112 -0.05 -17.00 -7.46
CA LEU A 112 0.31 -17.60 -6.17
C LEU A 112 0.56 -16.56 -5.07
N GLU A 113 1.16 -15.41 -5.41
CA GLU A 113 1.38 -14.31 -4.47
C GLU A 113 0.07 -13.63 -4.11
N VAL A 114 -0.78 -13.40 -5.11
CA VAL A 114 -2.13 -12.87 -4.94
C VAL A 114 -2.94 -13.74 -3.97
N CYS A 115 -2.89 -15.07 -4.09
CA CYS A 115 -3.53 -15.99 -3.14
C CYS A 115 -3.01 -15.83 -1.70
N ARG A 116 -1.69 -15.63 -1.51
CA ARG A 116 -1.11 -15.39 -0.18
C ARG A 116 -1.57 -14.05 0.40
N HIS A 117 -1.65 -13.01 -0.42
CA HIS A 117 -2.14 -11.70 -0.01
C HIS A 117 -3.63 -11.75 0.38
N TYR A 118 -4.47 -12.44 -0.38
CA TYR A 118 -5.86 -12.68 0.00
C TYR A 118 -5.98 -13.42 1.33
N ARG A 119 -5.17 -14.46 1.56
CA ARG A 119 -5.15 -15.16 2.84
C ARG A 119 -4.79 -14.22 4.00
N ALA A 120 -3.78 -13.36 3.84
CA ALA A 120 -3.39 -12.40 4.86
C ALA A 120 -4.47 -11.33 5.16
N ILE A 121 -5.29 -10.98 4.16
CA ILE A 121 -6.48 -10.14 4.33
C ILE A 121 -7.53 -10.89 5.17
N PHE A 122 -7.79 -12.16 4.87
CA PHE A 122 -8.75 -13.00 5.61
C PHE A 122 -8.37 -13.25 7.06
N ASP A 123 -7.07 -13.44 7.33
CA ASP A 123 -6.55 -13.61 8.68
C ASP A 123 -6.64 -12.31 9.51
N THR A 124 -7.07 -11.19 8.91
CA THR A 124 -7.25 -9.91 9.62
C THR A 124 -8.63 -9.84 10.29
N PRO A 125 -8.71 -9.62 11.62
CA PRO A 125 -9.95 -9.76 12.40
C PRO A 125 -11.08 -8.80 11.95
N LYS A 126 -10.74 -7.62 11.41
CA LYS A 126 -11.71 -6.67 10.84
C LYS A 126 -12.50 -7.22 9.64
N ILE A 127 -11.91 -8.08 8.82
CA ILE A 127 -12.58 -8.65 7.63
C ILE A 127 -13.27 -9.98 7.96
N ALA A 128 -12.79 -10.72 8.96
CA ALA A 128 -13.50 -11.87 9.48
C ALA A 128 -14.91 -11.51 10.01
N ALA A 129 -15.11 -10.27 10.45
CA ALA A 129 -16.41 -9.73 10.85
C ALA A 129 -17.31 -9.28 9.68
N ASP A 130 -16.74 -8.93 8.52
CA ASP A 130 -17.47 -8.32 7.39
C ASP A 130 -17.81 -9.39 6.33
N THR A 131 -19.01 -9.97 6.46
CA THR A 131 -19.44 -11.23 5.81
C THR A 131 -19.64 -11.12 4.29
N GLU A 132 -19.66 -9.92 3.71
CA GLU A 132 -19.94 -9.70 2.28
C GLU A 132 -18.70 -9.80 1.38
N LYS A 133 -17.54 -9.27 1.79
CA LYS A 133 -16.28 -9.39 1.02
C LYS A 133 -15.74 -10.82 1.04
N SER A 134 -16.03 -11.57 2.11
CA SER A 134 -15.67 -12.99 2.21
C SER A 134 -16.36 -13.88 1.18
N ARG A 135 -17.56 -13.50 0.72
CA ARG A 135 -18.33 -14.27 -0.29
C ARG A 135 -17.82 -14.09 -1.72
N MET A 136 -17.21 -12.96 -2.06
CA MET A 136 -16.73 -12.71 -3.44
C MET A 136 -15.35 -13.34 -3.72
N VAL A 137 -14.50 -13.49 -2.69
CA VAL A 137 -13.14 -14.04 -2.88
C VAL A 137 -13.13 -15.59 -2.82
N SER A 138 -14.08 -16.21 -2.12
CA SER A 138 -14.26 -17.67 -2.06
C SER A 138 -14.40 -18.36 -3.44
N PRO A 139 -15.26 -17.90 -4.38
CA PRO A 139 -15.39 -18.54 -5.69
C PRO A 139 -14.16 -18.34 -6.57
N LEU A 140 -13.43 -17.22 -6.45
CA LEU A 140 -12.18 -16.99 -7.21
C LEU A 140 -11.04 -17.90 -6.74
N PHE A 141 -10.95 -18.15 -5.43
CA PHE A 141 -9.99 -19.09 -4.86
C PHE A 141 -10.24 -20.53 -5.34
N CYS A 142 -11.50 -20.95 -5.44
CA CYS A 142 -11.87 -22.24 -6.05
C CYS A 142 -11.58 -22.30 -7.55
N PHE A 143 -11.85 -21.23 -8.30
CA PHE A 143 -11.65 -21.22 -9.76
C PHE A 143 -10.17 -21.34 -10.14
N ILE A 144 -9.28 -20.65 -9.42
CA ILE A 144 -7.83 -20.70 -9.68
C ILE A 144 -7.25 -22.08 -9.33
N ILE A 145 -7.67 -22.70 -8.23
CA ILE A 145 -7.23 -24.06 -7.87
C ILE A 145 -7.71 -25.10 -8.89
N PHE A 146 -8.95 -25.01 -9.35
CA PHE A 146 -9.48 -25.96 -10.33
C PHE A 146 -8.76 -25.88 -11.68
N PHE A 147 -8.37 -24.68 -12.09
CA PHE A 147 -7.64 -24.47 -13.35
C PHE A 147 -6.18 -24.95 -13.28
N VAL A 148 -5.52 -24.79 -12.12
CA VAL A 148 -4.13 -25.26 -11.91
C VAL A 148 -4.04 -26.79 -11.75
N VAL A 149 -5.09 -27.46 -11.26
CA VAL A 149 -5.13 -28.93 -11.11
C VAL A 149 -5.56 -29.65 -12.39
N SER A 150 -6.12 -28.94 -13.37
CA SER A 150 -6.62 -29.53 -14.64
C SER A 150 -5.66 -29.41 -15.83
N VAL A 151 -4.38 -29.06 -15.60
CA VAL A 151 -3.30 -29.02 -16.60
C VAL A 151 -2.22 -30.03 -16.26
#